data_AF-A0AAD6YLY4-F1
#
_entry.id   AF-A0AAD6YLY4-F1
#
_cell.length_a   1.000
_cell.length_b   1.000
_cell.length_c   1.000
_cell.angle_alpha   90.00
_cell.angle_beta   90.00
_cell.angle_gamma   90.00
#
_symmetry.space_group_name_H-M   'P 1'
#
loop_
_entity.id
_entity.type
_entity.pdbx_description
1 polymer ?
#
loop_
_entity_poly.entity_id
_entity_poly.type
_entity_poly.pdbx_seq_one_letter_code
_entity_poly.pdbx_strand_id
1 'polypeptide(L)'
;MASCTLGRNFCCVQASTFKTPQLLKLSGVGDKKVLDAHGVPVKPDLPGVGANFRFILTVGSAPEAGKSYCTVFTALTHPFSSGTVHIASSDPLSAPNIDYNVLDNQIDIDVLTHGIEFARRLVATDSLHGIINEIVPGPTVRSKAELEDFIRKTIGLVFHPIGTATAPRRCFRGAKGASSIPC
;
A
#
# COMPACT_ATOMS: atom_id res chain seq x y z
N MET A 1 -3.72 19.34 7.88
CA MET A 1 -4.77 20.21 7.35
C MET A 1 -5.13 19.73 5.95
N ALA A 2 -6.39 19.37 5.68
CA ALA A 2 -6.86 19.18 4.32
C ALA A 2 -7.10 20.58 3.73
N SER A 3 -6.37 20.95 2.68
CA SER A 3 -6.59 22.22 1.98
C SER A 3 -7.46 21.94 0.76
N CYS A 4 -8.66 22.52 0.72
CA CYS A 4 -9.41 22.69 -0.53
C CYS A 4 -9.14 24.12 -1.00
N THR A 5 -8.33 24.28 -2.05
CA THR A 5 -8.19 25.57 -2.71
C THR A 5 -9.42 25.78 -3.57
N LEU A 6 -10.37 26.59 -3.10
CA LEU A 6 -11.54 26.98 -3.87
C LEU A 6 -11.15 27.99 -4.94
N GLY A 7 -11.02 27.53 -6.18
CA GLY A 7 -11.37 28.37 -7.33
C GLY A 7 -12.90 28.44 -7.40
N ARG A 8 -13.48 29.53 -7.94
CA ARG A 8 -14.95 29.76 -7.93
C ARG A 8 -15.79 28.58 -8.46
N ASN A 9 -15.19 27.64 -9.21
CA ASN A 9 -15.86 26.47 -9.81
C ASN A 9 -15.18 25.11 -9.54
N PHE A 10 -14.11 25.02 -8.74
CA PHE A 10 -13.37 23.76 -8.52
C PHE A 10 -12.91 23.60 -7.07
N CYS A 11 -13.01 22.37 -6.54
CA CYS A 11 -12.38 21.97 -5.27
C CYS A 11 -11.37 20.84 -5.52
N CYS A 12 -10.11 21.07 -5.17
CA CYS A 12 -9.06 20.06 -5.17
C CYS A 12 -9.03 19.36 -3.80
N VAL A 13 -9.01 18.03 -3.77
CA VAL A 13 -8.93 17.25 -2.53
C VAL A 13 -7.52 16.73 -2.34
N GLN A 14 -6.84 17.18 -1.27
CA GLN A 14 -5.48 16.78 -0.91
C GLN A 14 -5.42 16.36 0.56
N ALA A 15 -5.99 15.19 0.86
CA ALA A 15 -6.18 14.72 2.24
C ALA A 15 -5.46 13.41 2.56
N SER A 16 -4.33 13.11 1.89
CA SER A 16 -3.59 11.83 1.93
C SER A 16 -4.36 10.64 1.34
N THR A 17 -3.64 9.54 1.12
CA THR A 17 -4.21 8.26 0.64
C THR A 17 -5.29 7.70 1.57
N PHE A 18 -5.28 8.02 2.85
CA PHE A 18 -6.25 7.49 3.80
C PHE A 18 -7.55 8.31 3.82
N LYS A 19 -7.46 9.65 3.88
CA LYS A 19 -8.65 10.50 4.07
C LYS A 19 -9.28 11.01 2.78
N THR A 20 -8.54 11.08 1.67
CA THR A 20 -9.14 11.40 0.36
C THR A 20 -10.30 10.46 0.00
N PRO A 21 -10.17 9.11 0.01
CA PRO A 21 -11.30 8.23 -0.29
C PRO A 21 -12.45 8.38 0.73
N GLN A 22 -12.14 8.68 1.98
CA GLN A 22 -13.15 8.93 3.02
C GLN A 22 -13.98 10.18 2.69
N LEU A 23 -13.33 11.30 2.40
CA LEU A 23 -14.00 12.56 2.04
C LEU A 23 -14.83 12.42 0.75
N LEU A 24 -14.30 11.70 -0.25
CA LEU A 24 -15.03 11.41 -1.48
C LEU A 24 -16.29 10.60 -1.18
N LYS A 25 -16.17 9.50 -0.41
CA LYS A 25 -17.31 8.65 -0.04
C LYS A 25 -18.37 9.42 0.75
N LEU A 26 -17.98 10.18 1.78
CA LEU A 26 -18.90 11.03 2.55
C LEU A 26 -19.57 12.12 1.69
N SER A 27 -18.93 12.51 0.57
CA SER A 27 -19.50 13.44 -0.40
C SER A 27 -20.41 12.78 -1.44
N GLY A 28 -20.65 11.46 -1.34
CA GLY A 28 -21.45 10.66 -2.26
C GLY A 28 -20.69 10.11 -3.48
N VAL A 29 -19.35 10.12 -3.46
CA VAL A 29 -18.49 9.67 -4.56
C VAL A 29 -17.79 8.37 -4.17
N GLY A 30 -18.25 7.22 -4.68
CA GLY A 30 -17.68 5.92 -4.33
C GLY A 30 -18.57 4.74 -4.74
N ASP A 31 -18.20 3.54 -4.28
CA ASP A 31 -18.98 2.31 -4.52
C ASP A 31 -20.41 2.44 -3.97
N LYS A 32 -21.42 2.27 -4.83
CA LYS A 32 -22.83 2.31 -4.45
C LYS A 32 -23.16 1.45 -3.23
N LYS A 33 -22.67 0.20 -3.17
CA LYS A 33 -22.98 -0.72 -2.05
C LYS A 33 -22.44 -0.20 -0.74
N VAL A 34 -21.24 0.37 -0.76
CA VAL A 34 -20.60 0.96 0.43
C VAL A 34 -21.36 2.19 0.89
N LEU A 35 -21.77 3.06 -0.05
CA LEU A 35 -22.47 4.29 0.27
C LEU A 35 -23.88 4.03 0.80
N ASP A 36 -24.63 3.12 0.16
CA ASP A 36 -25.97 2.72 0.60
C ASP A 36 -25.95 2.15 2.02
N ALA A 37 -24.94 1.33 2.35
CA ALA A 37 -24.78 0.75 3.68
C ALA A 37 -24.57 1.78 4.80
N HIS A 38 -24.15 3.01 4.46
CA HIS A 38 -23.92 4.10 5.39
C HIS A 38 -24.94 5.25 5.24
N GLY A 39 -25.99 5.05 4.45
CA GLY A 39 -27.03 6.06 4.21
C GLY A 39 -26.52 7.31 3.47
N VAL A 40 -25.42 7.20 2.73
CA VAL A 40 -24.85 8.33 1.97
C VAL A 40 -25.44 8.34 0.56
N PRO A 41 -26.08 9.43 0.11
CA PRO A 41 -26.63 9.51 -1.24
C PRO A 41 -25.52 9.38 -2.31
N VAL A 42 -25.70 8.43 -3.23
CA VAL A 42 -24.76 8.21 -4.34
C VAL A 42 -24.91 9.32 -5.37
N LYS A 43 -23.80 9.98 -5.70
CA LYS A 43 -23.67 10.92 -6.82
C LYS A 43 -23.12 10.17 -8.04
N PRO A 44 -21.80 10.02 -8.28
CA PRO A 44 -21.30 9.03 -9.22
C PRO A 44 -20.94 7.72 -8.49
N ASP A 45 -21.40 6.59 -9.04
CA ASP A 45 -20.93 5.27 -8.65
C ASP A 45 -19.50 5.05 -9.18
N LEU A 46 -18.54 4.94 -8.27
CA LEU A 46 -17.12 4.80 -8.56
C LEU A 46 -16.51 3.77 -7.60
N PRO A 47 -16.61 2.46 -7.91
CA PRO A 47 -16.11 1.40 -7.03
C PRO A 47 -14.59 1.44 -6.80
N GLY A 48 -13.85 2.15 -7.65
CA GLY A 48 -12.41 2.39 -7.47
C GLY A 48 -12.05 3.27 -6.27
N VAL A 49 -12.99 4.07 -5.75
CA VAL A 49 -12.70 4.95 -4.60
C VAL A 49 -12.55 4.12 -3.33
N GLY A 50 -11.36 4.19 -2.74
CA GLY A 50 -10.92 3.42 -1.59
C GLY A 50 -10.51 1.98 -1.91
N ALA A 51 -10.54 1.56 -3.18
CA ALA A 51 -9.97 0.29 -3.61
C ALA A 51 -8.47 0.46 -3.94
N ASN A 52 -7.80 -0.63 -4.35
CA ASN A 52 -6.42 -0.63 -4.84
C ASN A 52 -5.40 0.01 -3.88
N PHE A 53 -5.62 -0.14 -2.57
CA PHE A 53 -4.72 0.40 -1.57
C PHE A 53 -3.43 -0.43 -1.53
N ARG A 54 -2.29 0.19 -1.80
CA ARG A 54 -0.99 -0.51 -1.87
C ARG A 54 0.07 0.22 -1.07
N PHE A 55 1.02 -0.54 -0.55
CA PHE A 55 2.24 -0.06 0.11
C PHE A 55 3.45 -0.77 -0.44
N ILE A 56 4.59 -0.10 -0.41
CA ILE A 56 5.87 -0.80 -0.51
C ILE A 56 6.03 -1.67 0.73
N LEU A 57 6.31 -2.97 0.55
CA LEU A 57 6.47 -3.92 1.64
C LEU A 57 7.95 -4.17 1.92
N THR A 58 8.29 -4.45 3.18
CA THR A 58 9.64 -4.82 3.60
C THR A 58 9.58 -5.90 4.67
N VAL A 59 10.71 -6.51 4.96
CA VAL A 59 10.84 -7.52 6.01
C VAL A 59 12.00 -7.17 6.92
N GLY A 60 11.86 -7.49 8.20
CA GLY A 60 12.90 -7.25 9.19
C GLY A 60 12.36 -7.25 10.60
N SER A 61 13.26 -7.25 11.57
CA SER A 61 12.91 -7.16 12.99
C SER A 61 13.43 -5.85 13.59
N ALA A 62 12.87 -5.47 14.74
CA ALA A 62 13.39 -4.36 15.50
C ALA A 62 14.85 -4.66 15.94
N PRO A 63 15.75 -3.67 15.86
CA PRO A 63 17.11 -3.82 16.38
C PRO A 63 17.08 -3.87 17.91
N GLU A 64 17.96 -4.68 18.51
CA GLU A 64 18.14 -4.66 19.97
C GLU A 64 18.86 -3.37 20.40
N ALA A 65 18.43 -2.79 21.53
CA ALA A 65 19.00 -1.56 22.06
C ALA A 65 20.49 -1.74 22.43
N GLY A 66 21.30 -0.70 22.16
CA GLY A 66 22.72 -0.68 22.51
C GLY A 66 23.65 -1.45 21.56
N LYS A 67 23.12 -2.01 20.46
CA LYS A 67 23.92 -2.66 19.41
C LYS A 67 23.94 -1.82 18.13
N SER A 68 25.00 -2.00 17.34
CA SER A 68 25.16 -1.38 16.01
C SER A 68 24.78 -2.37 14.92
N TYR A 69 24.03 -1.90 13.92
CA TYR A 69 23.52 -2.72 12.84
C TYR A 69 23.81 -2.10 11.48
N CYS A 70 24.00 -2.98 10.48
CA CYS A 70 23.92 -2.63 9.07
C CYS A 70 22.72 -3.38 8.48
N THR A 71 21.82 -2.68 7.80
CA THR A 71 20.63 -3.28 7.20
C THR A 71 20.73 -3.23 5.69
N VAL A 72 20.73 -4.40 5.04
CA VAL A 72 20.45 -4.50 3.61
C VAL A 72 18.93 -4.45 3.44
N PHE A 73 18.42 -3.26 3.12
CA PHE A 73 16.98 -3.01 3.08
C PHE A 73 16.34 -3.65 1.84
N THR A 74 15.53 -4.69 2.04
CA THR A 74 14.80 -5.37 0.97
C THR A 74 13.39 -4.78 0.88
N ALA A 75 13.06 -4.17 -0.26
CA ALA A 75 11.78 -3.50 -0.48
C ALA A 75 11.06 -4.07 -1.71
N LEU A 76 9.86 -4.60 -1.50
CA LEU A 76 8.93 -4.93 -2.57
C LEU A 76 8.19 -3.67 -2.99
N THR A 77 8.67 -3.05 -4.06
CA THR A 77 8.18 -1.74 -4.55
C THR A 77 6.88 -1.84 -5.35
N HIS A 78 6.58 -3.02 -5.88
CA HIS A 78 5.43 -3.28 -6.74
C HIS A 78 4.68 -4.53 -6.27
N PRO A 79 4.04 -4.51 -5.10
CA PRO A 79 3.27 -5.66 -4.63
C PRO A 79 2.05 -5.90 -5.54
N PHE A 80 1.71 -7.16 -5.72
CA PHE A 80 0.48 -7.61 -6.35
C PHE A 80 -0.70 -7.59 -5.39
N SER A 81 -0.47 -7.81 -4.09
CA SER A 81 -1.49 -7.68 -3.06
C SER A 81 -1.98 -6.23 -2.96
N SER A 82 -3.27 -6.06 -2.73
CA SER A 82 -3.88 -4.75 -2.50
C SER A 82 -5.02 -4.85 -1.51
N GLY A 83 -5.13 -3.85 -0.65
CA GLY A 83 -6.20 -3.71 0.32
C GLY A 83 -7.20 -2.62 -0.05
N THR A 84 -7.87 -2.10 0.97
CA THR A 84 -8.94 -1.12 0.84
C THR A 84 -8.99 -0.09 1.98
N VAL A 85 -9.60 1.06 1.71
CA VAL A 85 -9.91 2.12 2.68
C VAL A 85 -11.36 2.56 2.50
N HIS A 86 -12.23 2.22 3.45
CA HIS A 86 -13.66 2.52 3.41
C HIS A 86 -14.11 3.34 4.61
N ILE A 87 -15.18 4.12 4.43
CA ILE A 87 -15.86 4.76 5.56
C ILE A 87 -16.36 3.68 6.53
N ALA A 88 -16.28 3.96 7.82
CA ALA A 88 -16.85 3.11 8.87
C ALA A 88 -18.20 3.65 9.38
N SER A 89 -18.48 4.93 9.11
CA SER A 89 -19.70 5.64 9.50
C SER A 89 -19.91 6.84 8.57
N SER A 90 -21.05 7.51 8.71
CA SER A 90 -21.33 8.80 8.05
C SER A 90 -20.79 10.02 8.84
N ASP A 91 -20.19 9.81 10.01
CA ASP A 91 -19.51 10.87 10.76
C ASP A 91 -18.12 11.14 10.15
N PRO A 92 -17.84 12.38 9.70
CA PRO A 92 -16.56 12.73 9.09
C PRO A 92 -15.36 12.66 10.03
N LEU A 93 -15.57 12.63 11.35
CA LEU A 93 -14.51 12.53 12.34
C LEU A 93 -14.15 11.09 12.71
N SER A 94 -15.01 10.13 12.36
CA SER A 94 -14.75 8.71 12.55
C SER A 94 -13.58 8.24 11.68
N ALA A 95 -12.73 7.37 12.22
CA ALA A 95 -11.64 6.78 11.45
C ALA A 95 -12.20 5.84 10.36
N PRO A 96 -11.60 5.79 9.16
CA PRO A 96 -11.99 4.83 8.14
C PRO A 96 -11.54 3.41 8.53
N ASN A 97 -12.24 2.42 8.00
CA ASN A 97 -11.78 1.03 7.99
C ASN A 97 -10.63 0.91 6.97
N ILE A 98 -9.48 0.46 7.46
CA ILE A 98 -8.26 0.29 6.65
C ILE A 98 -7.91 -1.20 6.67
N ASP A 99 -8.03 -1.83 5.52
CA ASP A 99 -7.56 -3.19 5.30
C ASP A 99 -6.32 -3.11 4.40
N TYR A 100 -5.19 -3.62 4.90
CA TYR A 100 -3.94 -3.62 4.15
C TYR A 100 -3.85 -4.78 3.16
N ASN A 101 -4.50 -5.91 3.45
CA ASN A 101 -4.48 -7.15 2.69
C ASN A 101 -3.08 -7.50 2.14
N VAL A 102 -2.04 -7.44 2.98
CA VAL A 102 -0.66 -7.74 2.56
C VAL A 102 -0.43 -9.24 2.48
N LEU A 103 0.41 -9.67 1.54
CA LEU A 103 0.78 -11.07 1.31
C LEU A 103 -0.40 -12.00 0.95
N ASP A 104 -1.47 -11.43 0.42
CA ASP A 104 -2.62 -12.16 -0.17
C ASP A 104 -2.21 -12.88 -1.46
N ASN A 105 -1.28 -12.29 -2.22
CA ASN A 105 -0.72 -12.89 -3.41
C ASN A 105 0.63 -13.57 -3.12
N GLN A 106 0.73 -14.87 -3.43
CA GLN A 106 1.96 -15.65 -3.22
C GLN A 106 3.18 -15.09 -3.98
N ILE A 107 2.98 -14.39 -5.10
CA ILE A 107 4.07 -13.74 -5.86
C ILE A 107 4.81 -12.73 -4.99
N ASP A 108 4.13 -12.01 -4.10
CA ASP A 108 4.77 -11.05 -3.21
C ASP A 108 5.74 -11.73 -2.25
N ILE A 109 5.35 -12.90 -1.74
CA ILE A 109 6.16 -13.73 -0.85
C ILE A 109 7.35 -14.31 -1.61
N ASP A 110 7.12 -14.82 -2.83
CA ASP A 110 8.20 -15.36 -3.67
C ASP A 110 9.24 -14.28 -4.00
N VAL A 111 8.82 -13.06 -4.38
CA VAL A 111 9.75 -11.96 -4.67
C VAL A 111 10.53 -11.53 -3.43
N LEU A 112 9.87 -11.44 -2.26
CA LEU A 112 10.54 -11.13 -0.99
C LEU A 112 11.56 -12.21 -0.61
N THR A 113 11.23 -13.49 -0.82
CA THR A 113 12.13 -14.62 -0.58
C THR A 113 13.40 -14.49 -1.43
N HIS A 114 13.26 -14.24 -2.73
CA HIS A 114 14.41 -13.99 -3.62
C HIS A 114 15.20 -12.74 -3.21
N GLY A 115 14.52 -11.72 -2.67
CA GLY A 115 15.17 -10.52 -2.12
C GLY A 115 16.09 -10.83 -0.94
N ILE A 116 15.65 -11.69 -0.01
CA ILE A 116 16.47 -12.15 1.12
C ILE A 116 17.67 -12.96 0.61
N GLU A 117 17.46 -13.88 -0.32
CA GLU A 117 18.55 -14.68 -0.92
C GLU A 117 19.56 -13.79 -1.66
N PHE A 118 19.09 -12.77 -2.36
CA PHE A 118 19.95 -11.78 -2.99
C PHE A 118 20.77 -11.00 -1.95
N ALA A 119 20.15 -10.53 -0.86
CA ALA A 119 20.87 -9.85 0.22
C ALA A 119 21.95 -10.74 0.84
N ARG A 120 21.68 -12.03 1.04
CA ARG A 120 22.67 -13.00 1.53
C ARG A 120 23.86 -13.15 0.58
N ARG A 121 23.61 -13.26 -0.72
CA ARG A 121 24.67 -13.32 -1.73
C ARG A 121 25.50 -12.05 -1.78
N LEU A 122 24.86 -10.88 -1.62
CA LEU A 122 25.55 -9.59 -1.55
C LEU A 122 26.51 -9.53 -0.34
N VAL A 123 26.03 -9.92 0.84
CA VAL A 123 26.83 -9.94 2.08
C VAL A 123 27.99 -10.94 2.00
N ALA A 124 27.84 -12.03 1.24
CA ALA A 124 28.89 -13.03 1.03
C ALA A 124 29.98 -12.62 0.03
N THR A 125 29.89 -11.44 -0.60
CA THR A 125 30.95 -10.94 -1.51
C THR A 125 32.23 -10.60 -0.75
N ASP A 126 33.40 -10.72 -1.38
CA ASP A 126 34.72 -10.47 -0.76
C ASP A 126 34.83 -9.10 -0.08
N SER A 127 34.15 -8.08 -0.61
CA SER A 127 34.15 -6.72 -0.08
C SER A 127 33.38 -6.57 1.24
N LEU A 128 32.47 -7.48 1.56
CA LEU A 128 31.57 -7.40 2.72
C LEU A 128 31.71 -8.59 3.67
N HIS A 129 32.18 -9.72 3.15
CA HIS A 129 32.36 -10.94 3.91
C HIS A 129 33.34 -10.72 5.08
N GLY A 130 32.91 -11.05 6.29
CA GLY A 130 33.69 -10.86 7.53
C GLY A 130 33.61 -9.45 8.13
N ILE A 131 33.07 -8.46 7.41
CA ILE A 131 32.79 -7.11 7.96
C ILE A 131 31.40 -7.09 8.60
N ILE A 132 30.42 -7.70 7.93
CA ILE A 132 29.04 -7.79 8.38
C ILE A 132 28.60 -9.25 8.44
N ASN A 133 27.91 -9.62 9.51
CA ASN A 133 27.37 -10.96 9.71
C ASN A 133 25.85 -10.90 9.75
N GLU A 134 25.19 -11.86 9.10
CA GLU A 134 23.73 -11.94 9.11
C GLU A 134 23.23 -12.33 10.51
N ILE A 135 22.33 -11.51 11.03
CA ILE A 135 21.63 -11.72 12.31
C ILE A 135 20.13 -11.95 12.13
N VAL A 136 19.55 -11.46 11.03
CA VAL A 136 18.12 -11.46 10.73
C VAL A 136 17.95 -11.73 9.23
N PRO A 137 17.18 -12.75 8.81
CA PRO A 137 16.49 -13.75 9.64
C PRO A 137 17.43 -14.67 10.44
N GLY A 138 18.73 -14.67 10.10
CA GLY A 138 19.75 -15.42 10.80
C GLY A 138 20.13 -16.71 10.05
N PRO A 139 21.31 -17.29 10.37
CA PRO A 139 21.94 -18.33 9.55
C PRO A 139 21.20 -19.68 9.54
N THR A 140 20.26 -19.88 10.48
CA THR A 140 19.48 -21.13 10.63
C THR A 140 18.24 -21.16 9.73
N VAL A 141 17.69 -20.01 9.34
CA VAL A 141 16.51 -19.90 8.46
C VAL A 141 16.96 -20.10 7.02
N ARG A 142 16.77 -21.28 6.42
CA ARG A 142 17.34 -21.60 5.10
C ARG A 142 16.35 -22.14 4.09
N SER A 143 15.40 -22.95 4.52
CA SER A 143 14.42 -23.53 3.61
C SER A 143 13.42 -22.45 3.15
N LYS A 144 12.81 -22.67 1.98
CA LYS A 144 11.74 -21.81 1.48
C LYS A 144 10.62 -21.63 2.52
N ALA A 145 10.18 -22.72 3.16
CA ALA A 145 9.13 -22.67 4.17
C ALA A 145 9.50 -21.81 5.39
N GLU A 146 10.74 -21.88 5.88
CA GLU A 146 11.22 -21.04 6.99
C GLU A 146 11.33 -19.57 6.58
N LEU A 147 11.75 -19.28 5.35
CA LEU A 147 11.79 -17.91 4.82
C LEU A 147 10.39 -17.33 4.67
N GLU A 148 9.42 -18.12 4.17
CA GLU A 148 8.02 -17.70 4.08
C GLU A 148 7.42 -17.41 5.46
N ASP A 149 7.66 -18.28 6.44
CA ASP A 149 7.22 -18.06 7.82
C ASP A 149 7.84 -16.79 8.42
N PHE A 150 9.14 -16.56 8.19
CA PHE A 150 9.81 -15.33 8.58
C PHE A 150 9.17 -14.09 7.92
N ILE A 151 8.92 -14.12 6.61
CA ILE A 151 8.29 -13.01 5.87
C ILE A 151 6.92 -12.70 6.48
N ARG A 152 6.07 -13.72 6.70
CA ARG A 152 4.73 -13.53 7.27
C ARG A 152 4.75 -12.94 8.68
N LYS A 153 5.74 -13.29 9.50
CA LYS A 153 5.88 -12.79 10.88
C LYS A 153 6.48 -11.39 10.97
N THR A 154 7.24 -10.99 9.96
CA THR A 154 8.07 -9.77 10.01
C THR A 154 7.71 -8.74 8.95
N ILE A 155 6.66 -9.00 8.17
CA ILE A 155 6.23 -8.08 7.13
C ILE A 155 5.94 -6.71 7.73
N GLY A 156 6.58 -5.71 7.14
CA GLY A 156 6.46 -4.31 7.49
C GLY A 156 6.07 -3.48 6.29
N LEU A 157 5.60 -2.28 6.57
CA LEU A 157 5.25 -1.30 5.56
C LEU A 157 6.37 -0.26 5.47
N VAL A 158 6.78 0.05 4.26
CA VAL A 158 7.45 1.31 3.98
C VAL A 158 6.33 2.30 3.68
N PHE A 159 6.26 3.39 4.45
CA PHE A 159 5.13 4.33 4.52
C PHE A 159 4.85 5.13 3.23
N HIS A 160 4.64 4.44 2.11
CA HIS A 160 4.31 4.95 0.78
C HIS A 160 2.94 4.42 0.31
N PRO A 161 1.84 4.76 1.01
CA PRO A 161 0.50 4.34 0.64
C PRO A 161 0.05 5.02 -0.67
N ILE A 162 -0.47 4.25 -1.62
CA ILE A 162 -1.03 4.77 -2.87
C ILE A 162 -2.33 4.07 -3.28
N GLY A 163 -3.01 4.61 -4.30
CA GLY A 163 -4.01 3.90 -5.11
C GLY A 163 -5.48 4.02 -4.68
N THR A 164 -5.78 4.59 -3.51
CA THR A 164 -7.15 4.68 -2.96
C THR A 164 -8.07 5.68 -3.66
N ALA A 165 -7.57 6.48 -4.58
CA ALA A 165 -8.38 7.39 -5.39
C ALA A 165 -8.00 7.26 -6.87
N THR A 166 -7.73 6.03 -7.32
CA THR A 166 -7.41 5.76 -8.72
C THR A 166 -8.62 6.12 -9.59
N ALA A 167 -8.41 7.01 -10.55
CA ALA A 167 -9.43 7.31 -11.54
C ALA A 167 -9.71 6.01 -12.33
N PRO A 168 -10.98 5.57 -12.45
CA PRO A 168 -11.28 4.46 -13.35
C PRO A 168 -10.86 4.84 -14.77
N ARG A 169 -10.51 3.83 -15.58
CA ARG A 169 -10.52 3.99 -17.03
C ARG A 169 -11.96 4.27 -17.47
N ARG A 170 -12.39 5.53 -17.42
CA ARG A 170 -13.57 5.96 -18.14
C ARG A 170 -13.16 6.05 -19.60
N CYS A 171 -13.76 5.20 -20.44
CA CYS A 171 -13.90 5.50 -21.86
C CYS A 171 -14.73 6.82 -21.90
N PHE A 172 -14.05 7.97 -21.84
CA PHE A 172 -14.67 9.30 -21.77
C PHE A 172 -15.32 9.60 -23.13
N ARG A 173 -16.57 9.20 -23.32
CA ARG A 173 -17.43 9.82 -24.34
C ARG A 173 -17.80 11.23 -23.85
N GLY A 174 -17.01 12.23 -24.22
CA GLY A 174 -17.50 13.62 -24.24
C GLY A 174 -16.79 14.69 -23.41
N ALA A 175 -15.66 14.41 -22.75
CA ALA A 175 -14.85 15.50 -22.19
C ALA A 175 -13.92 16.05 -23.30
N LYS A 176 -14.27 17.22 -23.87
CA LYS A 176 -13.36 17.97 -24.75
C LYS A 176 -12.07 18.26 -23.97
N GLY A 177 -10.96 17.62 -24.33
CA GLY A 177 -9.61 18.01 -23.87
C GLY A 177 -8.69 16.89 -23.37
N ALA A 178 -9.18 15.68 -23.10
CA ALA A 178 -8.30 14.53 -22.85
C ALA A 178 -8.21 13.70 -24.12
N SER A 179 -7.00 13.51 -24.65
CA SER A 179 -6.73 12.64 -25.79
C SER A 179 -7.37 11.28 -25.54
N SER A 180 -8.35 10.95 -26.37
CA SER A 180 -9.04 9.67 -26.33
C SER A 180 -8.06 8.56 -26.72
N ILE A 181 -7.53 7.85 -25.73
CA ILE A 181 -6.90 6.56 -25.98
C ILE A 181 -8.05 5.54 -26.04
N PRO A 182 -8.23 4.82 -27.17
CA PRO A 182 -9.32 3.87 -27.29
C PRO A 182 -9.14 2.73 -26.29
N CYS A 183 -10.28 2.28 -25.76
CA CYS A 183 -10.45 0.92 -25.29
C CYS A 183 -10.09 -0.02 -26.47
#